data_AF-A0A3P1T6X0-F1
#
_entry.id   AF-A0A3P1T6X0-F1
#
_cell.length_a   1.000
_cell.length_b   1.000
_cell.length_c   1.000
_cell.angle_alpha   90.00
_cell.angle_beta   90.00
_cell.angle_gamma   90.00
#
_symmetry.space_group_name_H-M   'P 1'
#
loop_
_entity.id
_entity.type
_entity.pdbx_description
1 polymer ?
#
loop_
_entity_poly.entity_id
_entity_poly.type
_entity_poly.pdbx_seq_one_letter_code
_entity_poly.pdbx_strand_id
1 'polypeptide(L)'
;MGTAYSPASSRTHYLTLQEAVAEGYGAYSTLRSWIAQGKLPASKTGSRVKILRSDLDALARPVGVDPIEAAIERLVAAAPPLTPEQTRCLRDLLGEAS
;
A
#
# COMPACT_ATOMS: atom_id res chain seq x y z
N MET A 1 31.34 -23.28 19.18
CA MET A 1 30.40 -23.92 18.24
C MET A 1 29.17 -24.34 19.04
N GLY A 2 28.17 -23.46 19.15
CA GLY A 2 26.93 -23.74 19.88
C GLY A 2 25.78 -23.81 18.90
N THR A 3 25.32 -25.01 18.57
CA THR A 3 24.14 -25.23 17.74
C THR A 3 22.91 -24.87 18.57
N ALA A 4 22.38 -23.65 18.35
CA ALA A 4 21.09 -23.24 18.86
C ALA A 4 20.01 -24.09 18.19
N TYR A 5 19.61 -25.17 18.86
CA TYR A 5 18.44 -25.94 18.47
C TYR A 5 17.19 -25.06 18.64
N SER A 6 16.56 -24.70 17.53
CA SER A 6 15.30 -23.97 17.50
C SER A 6 14.23 -24.92 16.95
N PRO A 7 13.32 -25.48 17.78
CA PRO A 7 12.25 -26.32 17.27
C PRO A 7 11.29 -25.47 16.43
N ALA A 8 10.86 -26.01 15.29
CA ALA A 8 9.97 -25.34 14.36
C ALA A 8 8.59 -25.11 15.02
N SER A 9 8.30 -23.87 15.38
CA SER A 9 6.97 -23.49 15.86
C SER A 9 6.05 -23.30 14.66
N SER A 10 5.08 -24.21 14.50
CA SER A 10 4.05 -24.17 13.47
C SER A 10 2.97 -23.11 13.77
N ARG A 11 3.38 -21.84 13.89
CA ARG A 11 2.52 -20.63 13.95
C ARG A 11 3.01 -19.59 12.92
N THR A 12 3.00 -19.99 11.65
CA THR A 12 3.21 -19.22 10.40
C THR A 12 3.92 -17.85 10.55
N HIS A 13 5.23 -17.91 10.83
CA HIS A 13 6.25 -16.85 10.81
C HIS A 13 5.97 -15.54 11.57
N TYR A 14 6.53 -15.41 12.79
CA TYR A 14 6.60 -14.14 13.52
C TYR A 14 7.76 -13.28 13.02
N LEU A 15 7.45 -12.08 12.52
CA LEU A 15 8.42 -11.06 12.14
C LEU A 15 8.62 -10.06 13.26
N THR A 16 9.85 -9.57 13.40
CA THR A 16 10.13 -8.33 14.11
C THR A 16 9.72 -7.13 13.26
N LEU A 17 9.60 -5.97 13.90
CA LEU A 17 9.35 -4.72 13.17
C LEU A 17 10.43 -4.42 12.12
N GLN A 18 11.69 -4.77 12.37
CA GLN A 18 12.77 -4.54 11.41
C GLN A 18 12.66 -5.47 10.20
N GLU A 19 12.34 -6.75 10.43
CA GLU A 19 12.11 -7.70 9.33
C GLU A 19 10.88 -7.31 8.50
N ALA A 20 9.79 -6.87 9.14
CA ALA A 20 8.61 -6.38 8.43
C ALA A 20 8.89 -5.14 7.56
N VAL A 21 9.77 -4.24 8.02
CA VAL A 21 10.23 -3.09 7.22
C VAL A 21 11.09 -3.56 6.04
N ALA A 22 12.00 -4.50 6.26
CA ALA A 22 12.87 -5.05 5.21
C ALA A 22 12.06 -5.80 4.12
N GLU A 23 10.96 -6.44 4.51
CA GLU A 23 10.02 -7.11 3.60
C GLU A 23 9.05 -6.13 2.91
N GLY A 24 9.12 -4.84 3.23
CA GLY A 24 8.36 -3.80 2.53
C GLY A 24 6.91 -3.60 2.99
N TYR A 25 6.51 -4.16 4.12
CA TYR A 25 5.14 -3.99 4.65
C TYR A 25 4.82 -2.55 5.09
N GLY A 26 5.85 -1.73 5.32
CA GLY A 26 5.70 -0.32 5.67
C GLY A 26 6.88 0.21 6.47
N ALA A 27 6.88 1.52 6.72
CA ALA A 27 7.89 2.15 7.57
C ALA A 27 7.75 1.77 9.05
N TYR A 28 8.85 1.80 9.79
CA TYR A 28 8.88 1.41 11.22
C TYR A 28 7.90 2.22 12.07
N SER A 29 7.81 3.54 11.84
CA SER A 29 6.88 4.44 12.54
C SER A 29 5.43 4.10 12.24
N THR A 30 5.11 3.74 11.00
CA THR A 30 3.76 3.33 10.57
C THR A 30 3.34 2.05 11.28
N LEU A 31 4.19 1.02 11.28
CA LEU A 31 3.91 -0.25 11.96
C LEU A 31 3.73 -0.04 13.48
N ARG A 32 4.57 0.81 14.11
CA ARG A 32 4.41 1.18 15.52
C ARG A 32 3.11 1.93 15.80
N SER A 33 2.72 2.83 14.91
CA SER A 33 1.46 3.58 15.00
C SER A 33 0.26 2.63 14.89
N TRP A 34 0.26 1.69 13.96
CA TRP A 34 -0.81 0.70 13.82
C TRP A 34 -0.95 -0.21 15.04
N ILE A 35 0.17 -0.62 15.64
CA ILE A 35 0.16 -1.37 16.91
C ILE A 35 -0.44 -0.51 18.02
N ALA A 36 -0.01 0.75 18.16
CA ALA A 36 -0.54 1.66 19.19
C ALA A 36 -2.04 1.95 19.00
N GLN A 37 -2.52 1.98 17.76
CA GLN A 37 -3.93 2.13 17.41
C GLN A 37 -4.74 0.82 17.55
N GLY A 38 -4.11 -0.31 17.88
CA GLY A 38 -4.77 -1.62 17.98
C GLY A 38 -5.17 -2.22 16.62
N LYS A 39 -4.69 -1.66 15.50
CA LYS A 39 -4.98 -2.14 14.13
C LYS A 39 -4.14 -3.34 13.72
N LEU A 40 -2.95 -3.46 14.32
CA LEU A 40 -2.02 -4.56 14.05
C LEU A 40 -1.75 -5.32 15.36
N PRO A 41 -2.17 -6.59 15.47
CA PRO A 41 -1.87 -7.41 16.62
C PRO A 41 -0.36 -7.61 16.75
N ALA A 42 0.16 -7.39 17.96
CA ALA A 42 1.57 -7.62 18.24
C ALA A 42 1.74 -8.28 19.61
N SER A 43 2.66 -9.25 19.67
CA SER A 43 3.04 -9.91 20.90
C SER A 43 4.42 -9.42 21.36
N LYS A 44 4.53 -9.09 22.65
CA LYS A 44 5.81 -8.71 23.25
C LYS A 44 6.48 -9.96 23.80
N THR A 45 7.63 -10.31 23.26
CA THR A 45 8.46 -11.43 23.74
C THR A 45 9.76 -10.85 24.28
N GLY A 46 9.84 -10.69 25.60
CA GLY A 46 10.94 -9.98 26.27
C GLY A 46 11.00 -8.50 25.87
N SER A 47 12.14 -8.06 25.34
CA SER A 47 12.33 -6.69 24.83
C SER A 47 11.87 -6.50 23.37
N ARG A 48 11.57 -7.58 22.65
CA ARG A 48 11.25 -7.54 21.21
C ARG A 48 9.76 -7.63 20.96
N VAL A 49 9.29 -6.82 20.01
CA VAL A 49 7.94 -6.88 19.47
C VAL A 49 7.92 -7.88 18.31
N LYS A 50 6.95 -8.79 18.32
CA LYS A 50 6.73 -9.83 17.33
C LYS A 50 5.33 -9.67 16.74
N ILE A 51 5.24 -9.81 15.42
CA ILE A 51 4.02 -9.62 14.63
C ILE A 51 3.87 -10.85 13.75
N LEU A 52 2.66 -11.39 13.60
CA LEU A 52 2.44 -12.49 12.67
C LEU A 52 2.49 -11.97 11.23
N ARG A 53 3.17 -12.70 10.34
CA ARG A 53 3.19 -12.34 8.92
C ARG A 53 1.79 -12.32 8.32
N SER A 54 0.91 -13.23 8.73
CA SER A 54 -0.50 -13.26 8.30
C SER A 54 -1.26 -11.98 8.64
N ASP A 55 -0.98 -11.35 9.78
CA ASP A 55 -1.65 -10.12 10.19
C ASP A 55 -1.14 -8.92 9.37
N LEU A 56 0.15 -8.94 9.00
CA LEU A 56 0.73 -7.97 8.08
C LEU A 56 0.14 -8.14 6.67
N ASP A 57 0.03 -9.37 6.17
CA ASP A 57 -0.55 -9.67 4.86
C ASP A 57 -2.03 -9.27 4.79
N ALA A 58 -2.81 -9.55 5.85
CA ALA A 58 -4.21 -9.16 5.92
C ALA A 58 -4.43 -7.64 5.91
N LEU A 59 -3.45 -6.89 6.44
CA LEU A 59 -3.47 -5.44 6.52
C LEU A 59 -2.86 -4.77 5.29
N ALA A 60 -1.95 -5.46 4.58
CA ALA A 60 -1.45 -5.12 3.26
C ALA A 60 -2.53 -5.33 2.19
N ARG A 61 -3.65 -4.63 2.34
CA ARG A 61 -4.65 -4.55 1.28
C ARG A 61 -4.05 -3.76 0.13
N PRO A 62 -4.04 -4.31 -1.10
CA PRO A 62 -3.74 -3.51 -2.27
C PRO A 62 -4.66 -2.30 -2.25
N VAL A 63 -4.09 -1.10 -2.27
CA VAL A 63 -4.86 0.08 -2.65
C VAL A 63 -5.15 -0.14 -4.13
N GLY A 64 -6.34 -0.65 -4.44
CA GLY A 64 -6.78 -0.80 -5.82
C GLY A 64 -6.69 0.54 -6.55
N VAL A 65 -6.79 0.51 -7.88
CA VAL A 65 -6.95 1.74 -8.68
C VAL A 65 -7.99 2.61 -7.99
N ASP A 66 -7.65 3.87 -7.73
CA ASP A 66 -8.54 4.80 -7.07
C ASP A 66 -9.91 4.72 -7.78
N PRO A 67 -11.01 4.41 -7.06
CA PRO A 67 -12.32 4.26 -7.68
C PRO A 67 -12.74 5.52 -8.46
N ILE A 68 -12.21 6.69 -8.08
CA ILE A 68 -12.40 7.95 -8.81
C ILE A 68 -11.65 7.91 -10.14
N GLU A 69 -10.38 7.51 -10.14
CA GLU A 69 -9.56 7.39 -11.35
C GLU A 69 -10.19 6.39 -12.35
N ALA A 70 -10.60 5.23 -11.85
CA ALA A 70 -11.31 4.24 -12.67
C ALA A 70 -12.65 4.77 -13.22
N ALA A 71 -13.32 5.67 -12.50
CA ALA A 71 -14.53 6.32 -13.00
C ALA A 71 -14.22 7.39 -14.07
N ILE A 72 -13.14 8.16 -13.89
CA ILE A 72 -12.65 9.13 -14.86
C ILE A 72 -12.28 8.42 -16.17
N GLU A 73 -11.50 7.33 -16.11
CA GLU A 73 -11.13 6.56 -17.30
C GLU A 73 -12.35 6.06 -18.07
N ARG A 74 -13.36 5.52 -17.36
CA ARG A 74 -14.62 5.11 -18.01
C ARG A 74 -15.35 6.27 -18.66
N LEU A 75 -15.38 7.43 -18.02
CA LEU A 75 -16.06 8.62 -18.54
C LEU A 75 -15.33 9.17 -19.77
N VAL A 76 -14.00 9.21 -19.74
CA VAL A 76 -13.15 9.61 -20.87
C VAL A 76 -13.29 8.63 -22.04
N ALA A 77 -13.29 7.32 -21.78
CA ALA A 77 -13.46 6.30 -22.81
C ALA A 77 -14.84 6.36 -23.48
N ALA A 78 -15.88 6.77 -22.74
CA ALA A 78 -17.23 6.95 -23.26
C ALA A 78 -17.46 8.32 -23.91
N ALA A 79 -16.52 9.26 -23.80
CA ALA A 79 -16.68 10.60 -24.33
C ALA A 79 -16.61 10.60 -25.86
N PRO A 80 -17.54 11.29 -26.56
CA PRO A 80 -17.44 11.52 -27.99
C PRO A 80 -16.15 12.28 -28.33
N PRO A 81 -15.56 12.05 -29.52
CA PRO A 81 -14.44 12.87 -29.97
C PRO A 81 -14.86 14.34 -30.11
N LEU A 82 -13.92 15.24 -29.83
CA LEU A 82 -14.14 16.67 -30.03
C LEU A 82 -14.50 16.96 -31.49
N THR A 83 -15.49 17.82 -31.71
CA THR A 83 -15.86 18.24 -33.06
C THR A 83 -14.75 19.09 -33.68
N PRO A 84 -14.70 19.22 -35.01
CA PRO A 84 -13.74 20.10 -35.68
C PRO A 84 -13.83 21.56 -35.22
N GLU A 85 -15.03 22.04 -34.89
CA GLU A 85 -15.28 23.39 -34.39
C GLU A 85 -14.75 23.57 -32.96
N GLN A 86 -15.01 22.60 -32.07
CA GLN A 86 -14.45 22.59 -30.72
C GLN A 86 -12.92 22.54 -30.75
N THR A 87 -12.36 21.73 -31.63
CA THR A 87 -10.90 21.62 -31.82
C THR A 87 -10.30 22.92 -32.32
N ARG A 88 -10.99 23.65 -33.22
CA ARG A 88 -10.55 24.97 -33.70
C ARG A 88 -10.57 25.99 -32.57
N CYS A 89 -11.68 26.09 -31.84
CA CYS A 89 -11.81 27.00 -30.70
C CYS A 89 -10.74 26.74 -29.62
N LEU A 90 -10.46 25.47 -29.30
CA LEU A 90 -9.38 25.11 -28.38
C LEU A 90 -8.00 25.48 -28.92
N ARG A 91 -7.75 25.31 -30.23
CA ARG A 91 -6.49 25.71 -30.85
C ARG A 91 -6.27 27.22 -30.79
N ASP A 92 -7.31 28.00 -30.99
CA ASP A 92 -7.23 29.46 -30.91
C ASP A 92 -6.95 29.89 -29.46
N LEU A 93 -7.69 29.33 -28.49
CA LEU A 93 -7.50 29.62 -27.05
C LEU A 93 -6.13 29.19 -26.50
N LEU A 94 -5.61 28.03 -26.92
CA LEU A 94 -4.32 27.51 -26.46
C LEU A 94 -3.14 28.02 -27.29
N GLY A 95 -3.39 28.46 -28.52
CA GLY A 95 -2.40 28.99 -29.46
C GLY A 95 -2.09 30.48 -29.28
N GLU A 96 -2.98 31.26 -28.67
CA GLU A 96 -2.72 32.66 -28.27
C GLU A 96 -1.83 32.79 -27.02
N ALA A 97 -1.36 31.68 -26.44
CA ALA A 97 -0.43 31.66 -25.31
C ALA A 97 1.06 31.69 -25.74
N SER A 98 1.39 32.24 -26.92
CA SER A 98 2.78 32.41 -27.41
C SER A 98 3.07 33.84 -27.82
#